data_AF-A0A938Y8W2-F1
#
_entry.id   AF-A0A938Y8W2-F1
#
_cell.length_a   1.000
_cell.length_b   1.000
_cell.length_c   1.000
_cell.angle_alpha   90.00
_cell.angle_beta   90.00
_cell.angle_gamma   90.00
#
_symmetry.space_group_name_H-M   'P 1'
#
loop_
_entity.id
_entity.type
_entity.pdbx_description
1 polymer ?
#
loop_
_entity_poly.entity_id
_entity_poly.type
_entity_poly.pdbx_seq_one_letter_code
_entity_poly.pdbx_strand_id
1 'polypeptide(L)' 'MKDRLREGIAERAGLRARVRALEAEVQENRQLNRRIAELTDVVAELLIPLEERDTKRVDEVLERYRKGL' A
#
# COMPACT_ATOMS: atom_id res chain seq x y z
N MET A 1 -21.81 -40.15 10.82
CA MET A 1 -20.73 -39.55 11.66
C MET A 1 -19.56 -39.07 10.80
N LYS A 2 -19.06 -39.87 9.83
CA LYS A 2 -18.00 -39.45 8.89
C LYS A 2 -18.33 -38.18 8.08
N ASP A 3 -19.59 -37.99 7.66
CA ASP A 3 -19.96 -36.83 6.83
C ASP A 3 -19.91 -35.50 7.58
N ARG A 4 -20.38 -35.46 8.83
CA ARG A 4 -20.23 -34.28 9.71
C ARG A 4 -18.77 -33.91 9.96
N LEU A 5 -17.88 -34.91 10.02
CA LEU A 5 -16.45 -34.69 10.20
C LEU A 5 -15.80 -34.10 8.95
N ARG A 6 -16.23 -34.54 7.76
CA ARG A 6 -15.78 -33.98 6.47
C ARG A 6 -16.24 -32.54 6.27
N GLU A 7 -17.48 -32.26 6.62
CA GLU A 7 -18.08 -30.92 6.53
C GLU A 7 -17.31 -29.92 7.42
N GLY A 8 -17.05 -30.26 8.69
CA GLY A 8 -16.27 -29.40 9.58
C GLY A 8 -14.81 -29.19 9.15
N ILE A 9 -14.20 -30.17 8.48
CA ILE A 9 -12.85 -30.02 7.89
C ILE A 9 -12.88 -29.06 6.69
N ALA A 10 -13.88 -29.21 5.81
CA ALA A 10 -14.05 -28.34 4.66
C ALA A 10 -14.33 -26.90 5.06
N GLU A 11 -15.19 -26.69 6.07
CA GLU A 11 -15.47 -25.36 6.63
C GLU A 11 -14.20 -24.70 7.19
N ARG A 12 -13.43 -25.43 8.01
CA ARG A 12 -12.15 -24.92 8.54
C ARG A 12 -11.14 -24.61 7.45
N ALA A 13 -11.07 -25.43 6.40
CA ALA A 13 -10.20 -25.16 5.26
C ALA A 13 -10.64 -23.90 4.50
N GLY A 14 -11.94 -23.72 4.29
CA GLY A 14 -12.50 -22.51 3.68
C GLY A 14 -12.23 -21.25 4.49
N LEU A 15 -12.38 -21.30 5.81
CA LEU A 15 -12.03 -20.18 6.70
C LEU A 15 -10.54 -19.84 6.62
N ARG A 16 -9.65 -20.83 6.64
CA ARG A 16 -8.20 -20.60 6.50
C ARG A 16 -7.84 -19.97 5.16
N ALA A 17 -8.48 -20.40 4.07
CA ALA A 17 -8.27 -19.81 2.75
C ALA A 17 -8.71 -18.33 2.73
N ARG A 18 -9.88 -18.02 3.30
CA ARG A 18 -10.38 -16.65 3.40
C ARG A 18 -9.48 -15.76 4.24
N VAL A 19 -8.99 -16.24 5.39
CA VAL A 19 -8.05 -15.49 6.23
C VAL A 19 -6.78 -15.17 5.47
N ARG A 20 -6.19 -16.14 4.75
CA ARG A 20 -4.99 -15.91 3.94
C ARG A 20 -5.21 -14.87 2.84
N ALA A 21 -6.36 -14.88 2.19
CA ALA A 21 -6.71 -13.88 1.19
C ALA A 21 -6.80 -12.48 1.80
N LEU A 22 -7.51 -12.34 2.93
CA LEU A 22 -7.61 -11.08 3.66
C LEU A 22 -6.25 -10.59 4.18
N GLU A 23 -5.40 -11.50 4.66
CA GLU A 23 -4.03 -11.16 5.07
C GLU A 23 -3.22 -10.61 3.90
N ALA A 24 -3.33 -11.20 2.71
CA ALA A 24 -2.67 -10.70 1.50
C ALA A 24 -3.18 -9.30 1.11
N GLU A 25 -4.51 -9.10 1.09
CA GLU A 25 -5.14 -7.81 0.79
C GLU A 25 -4.72 -6.73 1.79
N VAL A 26 -4.64 -7.05 3.09
CA VAL A 26 -4.17 -6.11 4.13
C VAL A 26 -2.71 -5.74 3.92
N GLN A 27 -1.85 -6.68 3.53
CA GLN A 27 -0.44 -6.38 3.25
C GLN A 27 -0.27 -5.49 2.02
N GLU A 28 -1.06 -5.72 0.97
CA GLU A 28 -1.11 -4.85 -0.20
C GLU A 28 -1.59 -3.45 0.18
N ASN A 29 -2.68 -3.34 0.95
CA ASN A 29 -3.21 -2.06 1.41
C ASN A 29 -2.18 -1.27 2.23
N ARG A 30 -1.41 -1.95 3.09
CA ARG A 30 -0.30 -1.32 3.84
C ARG A 30 0.82 -0.82 2.94
N GLN A 31 1.16 -1.55 1.88
CA GLN A 31 2.16 -1.11 0.90
C GLN A 31 1.68 0.14 0.16
N LEU A 32 0.42 0.14 -0.30
CA LEU A 32 -0.17 1.28 -0.98
C LEU A 32 -0.24 2.52 -0.06
N ASN A 33 -0.65 2.35 1.19
CA ASN A 33 -0.71 3.47 2.15
C ASN A 33 0.67 4.07 2.43
N ARG A 34 1.74 3.26 2.48
CA ARG A 34 3.11 3.79 2.60
C ARG A 34 3.47 4.65 1.39
N ARG A 35 3.18 4.18 0.19
CA ARG A 35 3.44 4.93 -1.04
C ARG A 35 2.63 6.22 -1.14
N ILE A 36 1.38 6.21 -0.66
CA ILE A 36 0.56 7.42 -0.56
C ILE A 36 1.17 8.42 0.42
N ALA A 37 1.66 7.95 1.58
CA ALA A 37 2.32 8.83 2.54
C ALA A 37 3.57 9.48 1.93
N GLU A 38 4.44 8.69 1.29
CA GLU A 38 5.63 9.20 0.59
C GLU A 38 5.28 10.23 -0.50
N LEU A 39 4.25 9.96 -1.30
CA LEU A 39 3.76 10.91 -2.30
C LEU A 39 3.22 12.19 -1.67
N THR A 40 2.53 12.09 -0.54
CA THR A 40 1.98 13.24 0.17
C THR A 40 3.10 14.12 0.73
N ASP A 41 4.16 13.52 1.26
CA ASP A 41 5.34 14.23 1.73
C ASP A 41 6.03 14.99 0.59
N VAL A 42 6.17 14.36 -0.59
CA VAL A 42 6.71 15.02 -1.79
C VAL A 42 5.83 16.18 -2.24
N VAL A 43 4.51 16.00 -2.27
CA VAL A 43 3.57 17.09 -2.62
C VAL A 43 3.70 18.24 -1.64
N ALA A 44 3.78 17.97 -0.33
CA ALA A 44 3.96 18.99 0.69
C ALA A 44 5.27 19.77 0.49
N GLU A 45 6.36 19.08 0.16
CA GLU A 45 7.64 19.72 -0.14
C GLU A 45 7.57 20.60 -1.41
N LEU A 46 6.79 20.20 -2.42
CA LEU A 46 6.63 20.95 -3.66
C LEU A 46 5.83 22.25 -3.51
N LEU A 47 5.01 22.41 -2.46
CA LEU A 47 4.15 23.59 -2.32
C LEU A 47 4.96 24.89 -2.26
N ILE A 48 6.07 24.91 -1.51
CA ILE A 48 6.93 26.09 -1.33
C ILE A 48 7.57 26.53 -2.67
N PRO A 49 8.35 25.69 -3.38
CA PRO A 49 9.01 26.12 -4.61
C PRO A 49 8.02 26.41 -5.73
N LEU A 50 6.83 25.81 -5.73
CA LEU A 50 5.76 26.18 -6.67
C LEU A 50 5.22 27.58 -6.41
N GLU A 51 5.01 27.95 -5.15
CA GLU A 51 4.62 29.31 -4.75
C GLU A 51 5.70 30.33 -5.13
N GLU A 52 6.96 30.00 -4.91
CA GLU A 52 8.13 30.82 -5.26
C GLU A 52 8.45 30.84 -6.77
N ARG A 53 7.79 29.99 -7.57
CA ARG A 53 8.08 29.75 -9.00
C ARG A 53 9.53 29.31 -9.26
N ASP A 54 10.14 28.63 -8.29
CA ASP A 54 11.48 28.06 -8.40
C ASP A 54 11.43 26.70 -9.10
N THR A 55 11.49 26.72 -10.43
CA THR A 55 11.46 25.51 -11.25
C THR A 55 12.64 24.58 -11.02
N LYS A 56 13.82 25.11 -10.66
CA LYS A 56 15.00 24.27 -10.39
C LYS A 56 14.77 23.40 -9.16
N ARG A 57 14.25 24.01 -8.09
CA ARG A 57 13.97 23.29 -6.85
C ARG A 57 12.81 22.31 -6.98
N VAL A 58 11.81 22.62 -7.82
CA VAL A 58 10.77 21.65 -8.22
C VAL A 58 11.40 20.43 -8.89
N ASP A 59 12.27 20.63 -9.88
CA ASP A 59 12.93 19.54 -10.61
C ASP A 59 13.79 18.67 -9.69
N GLU A 60 14.51 19.27 -8.74
CA GLU A 60 15.30 18.56 -7.73
C GLU A 60 14.45 17.66 -6.83
N VAL A 61 13.33 18.17 -6.30
CA VAL A 61 12.42 17.39 -5.45
C VAL A 61 11.84 16.20 -6.22
N LEU A 62 11.38 16.43 -7.45
CA LEU A 62 10.85 15.37 -8.31
C LEU A 62 11.91 14.33 -8.68
N GLU A 63 13.16 14.75 -8.88
CA GLU A 63 14.26 13.85 -9.19
C GLU A 63 14.63 12.96 -8.00
N ARG A 64 14.60 13.49 -6.77
CA ARG A 64 14.80 12.67 -5.56
C ARG A 64 13.69 11.63 -5.40
N TYR A 65 12.43 12.01 -5.65
CA TYR A 65 11.32 11.06 -5.62
C TYR A 65 11.51 9.93 -6.66
N ARG A 66 11.90 10.28 -7.90
CA ARG A 66 12.17 9.29 -8.96
C ARG A 66 13.34 8.34 -8.64
N LYS A 67 14.34 8.80 -7.88
CA LYS A 67 15.49 7.98 -7.44
C LYS A 67 15.18 7.12 -6.20
N GLY A 68 14.14 7.47 -5.45
CA GLY A 68 13.63 6.67 -4.34
C GLY A 68 12.66 5.55 -4.76
N LEU A 69 12.29 5.53 -6.05
CA LEU A 69 11.61 4.42 -6.73
C LEU A 69 12.60 3.35 -7.20
#